data_AF-S2DNW5-F1
#
_entry.id   AF-S2DNW5-F1
#
_cell.length_a   1.000
_cell.length_b   1.000
_cell.length_c   1.000
_cell.angle_alpha   90.00
_cell.angle_beta   90.00
_cell.angle_gamma   90.00
#
_symmetry.space_group_name_H-M   'P 1'
#
loop_
_entity.id
_entity.type
_entity.pdbx_description
1 polymer ?
#
loop_
_entity_poly.entity_id
_entity_poly.type
_entity_poly.pdbx_seq_one_letter_code
_entity_poly.pdbx_strand_id
1 'polypeptide(L)'
;MKSLLNIVLLFFTSTQIYSQTYLTYEVIEKAESHLKQAVGEELFNYFKLDPDSYYEYKNRTGKTKWENINKGKKTKGDFVNGKSIRFILNHPEFQYQYVDKRISVQLASDLSLNSEINLDRIPKYLLEGRKSDWLNENQLDKIIENQGLKKSVKNPIKRLEFDFDERKYYWMVFNTLYEEKCYSDEELLHIDPKTGQILKHYEERHYVMHCH
;
A
#
# COMPACT_ATOMS: atom_id res chain seq x y z
N MET A 1 48.68 22.97 -28.40
CA MET A 1 48.07 23.52 -27.17
C MET A 1 46.58 23.85 -27.30
N LYS A 2 46.10 24.50 -28.37
CA LYS A 2 44.67 24.83 -28.54
C LYS A 2 43.72 23.61 -28.59
N SER A 3 44.14 22.46 -29.14
CA SER A 3 43.27 21.25 -29.19
C SER A 3 43.17 20.51 -27.86
N LEU A 4 44.21 20.51 -27.02
CA LEU A 4 44.20 19.92 -25.67
C LEU A 4 43.27 20.69 -24.72
N LEU A 5 43.23 22.02 -24.84
CA LEU A 5 42.31 22.87 -24.07
C LEU A 5 40.84 22.54 -24.39
N ASN A 6 40.52 22.30 -25.67
CA ASN A 6 39.16 21.96 -26.10
C ASN A 6 38.73 20.55 -25.63
N ILE A 7 39.64 19.58 -25.57
CA ILE A 7 39.36 18.24 -25.04
C ILE A 7 39.11 18.30 -23.52
N VAL A 8 39.90 19.09 -22.79
CA VAL A 8 39.69 19.30 -21.34
C VAL A 8 38.37 20.02 -21.07
N LEU A 9 37.98 21.01 -21.89
CA LEU A 9 36.68 21.67 -21.78
C LEU A 9 35.50 20.71 -22.02
N LEU A 10 35.61 19.82 -23.01
CA LEU A 10 34.60 18.78 -23.31
C LEU A 10 34.47 17.74 -22.19
N PHE A 11 35.57 17.38 -21.52
CA PHE A 11 35.53 16.51 -20.35
C PHE A 11 34.85 17.21 -19.14
N PHE A 12 35.07 18.51 -18.94
CA PHE A 12 34.45 19.27 -17.86
C PHE A 12 32.95 19.55 -18.07
N THR A 13 32.46 19.63 -19.31
CA THR A 13 31.02 19.76 -19.58
C THR A 13 30.27 18.44 -19.44
N SER A 14 30.95 17.29 -19.61
CA SER A 14 30.35 15.96 -19.48
C SER A 14 30.06 15.52 -18.03
N THR A 15 30.78 16.07 -17.05
CA THR A 15 30.61 15.71 -15.62
C THR A 15 29.47 16.45 -14.92
N GLN A 16 28.82 17.41 -15.60
CA GLN A 16 27.70 18.19 -15.07
C GLN A 16 26.31 17.61 -15.42
N ILE A 17 26.23 16.44 -16.08
CA ILE A 17 24.99 15.96 -16.73
C ILE A 17 23.98 15.29 -15.78
N TYR A 18 24.29 15.04 -14.51
CA TYR A 18 23.41 14.28 -13.61
C TYR A 18 22.83 15.07 -12.42
N SER A 19 22.70 16.40 -12.54
CA SER A 19 21.85 17.20 -11.65
C SER A 19 20.48 17.37 -12.30
N GLN A 20 19.57 16.40 -12.07
CA GLN A 20 18.22 16.44 -12.61
C GLN A 20 17.23 16.84 -11.52
N THR A 21 16.66 18.04 -11.66
CA THR A 21 15.49 18.49 -10.89
C THR A 21 14.26 18.38 -11.77
N TYR A 22 13.15 17.91 -11.21
CA TYR A 22 11.87 17.82 -11.91
C TYR A 22 10.85 18.77 -11.30
N LEU A 23 9.82 19.11 -12.07
CA LEU A 23 8.61 19.64 -11.47
C LEU A 23 7.93 18.51 -10.70
N THR A 24 7.42 18.79 -9.49
CA THR A 24 6.82 17.75 -8.65
C THR A 24 5.60 17.11 -9.31
N TYR A 25 4.84 17.89 -10.11
CA TYR A 25 3.73 17.34 -10.89
C TYR A 25 4.19 16.37 -11.99
N GLU A 26 5.35 16.56 -12.61
CA GLU A 26 5.85 15.64 -13.65
C GLU A 26 6.16 14.27 -13.06
N VAL A 27 6.73 14.25 -11.85
CA VAL A 27 6.99 13.02 -11.09
C VAL A 27 5.68 12.31 -10.73
N ILE A 28 4.68 13.07 -10.27
CA ILE A 28 3.35 12.53 -9.94
C ILE A 28 2.68 11.97 -11.19
N GLU A 29 2.62 12.75 -12.28
CA GLU A 29 1.98 12.37 -13.54
C GLU A 29 2.62 11.11 -14.16
N LYS A 30 3.95 10.98 -14.05
CA LYS A 30 4.64 9.74 -14.46
C LYS A 30 4.26 8.55 -13.60
N ALA A 31 4.19 8.72 -12.29
CA ALA A 31 3.76 7.65 -11.39
C ALA A 31 2.29 7.25 -11.65
N GLU A 32 1.41 8.23 -11.88
CA GLU A 32 0.01 8.03 -12.25
C GLU A 32 -0.12 7.28 -13.58
N SER A 33 0.66 7.67 -14.59
CA SER A 33 0.67 7.00 -15.89
C SER A 33 1.06 5.52 -15.78
N HIS A 34 2.11 5.21 -15.01
CA HIS A 34 2.52 3.82 -14.77
C HIS A 34 1.47 3.04 -13.99
N LEU A 35 0.86 3.64 -12.95
CA LEU A 35 -0.21 2.99 -12.19
C LEU A 35 -1.43 2.73 -13.07
N LYS A 36 -1.87 3.72 -13.85
CA LYS A 36 -2.99 3.60 -14.80
C LYS A 36 -2.75 2.49 -15.82
N GLN A 37 -1.53 2.36 -16.33
CA GLN A 37 -1.17 1.27 -17.24
C GLN A 37 -1.28 -0.10 -16.55
N ALA A 38 -0.92 -0.20 -15.27
CA ALA A 38 -0.93 -1.45 -14.52
C ALA A 38 -2.33 -1.89 -14.10
N VAL A 39 -3.22 -0.96 -13.74
CA VAL A 39 -4.55 -1.28 -13.17
C VAL A 39 -5.71 -1.07 -14.15
N GLY A 40 -5.46 -0.42 -15.29
CA GLY A 40 -6.49 -0.02 -16.25
C GLY A 40 -7.16 1.31 -15.91
N GLU A 41 -7.76 1.94 -16.93
CA GLU A 41 -8.34 3.28 -16.81
C GLU A 41 -9.53 3.36 -15.85
N GLU A 42 -10.41 2.35 -15.86
CA GLU A 42 -11.60 2.33 -15.03
C GLU A 42 -11.26 2.31 -13.53
N LEU A 43 -10.41 1.37 -13.11
CA LEU A 43 -10.00 1.23 -11.71
C LEU A 43 -9.11 2.42 -11.26
N PHE A 44 -8.31 2.97 -12.17
CA PHE A 44 -7.44 4.11 -11.88
C PHE A 44 -8.21 5.33 -11.34
N ASN A 45 -9.44 5.56 -11.79
CA ASN A 45 -10.28 6.68 -11.35
C ASN A 45 -10.58 6.71 -9.84
N TYR A 46 -10.35 5.60 -9.13
CA TYR A 46 -10.54 5.49 -7.70
C TYR A 46 -9.25 5.73 -6.89
N PHE A 47 -8.11 5.92 -7.54
CA PHE A 47 -6.85 6.23 -6.88
C PHE A 47 -6.71 7.71 -6.60
N LYS A 48 -6.10 8.03 -5.45
CA LYS A 48 -5.69 9.39 -5.09
C LYS A 48 -4.27 9.36 -4.56
N LEU A 49 -3.46 10.36 -4.90
CA LEU A 49 -2.11 10.51 -4.34
C LEU A 49 -2.19 10.57 -2.80
N ASP A 50 -1.38 9.76 -2.14
CA ASP A 50 -1.18 9.79 -0.70
C ASP A 50 -0.42 11.08 -0.34
N PRO A 51 -0.95 11.94 0.57
CA PRO A 51 -0.28 13.15 1.03
C PRO A 51 1.13 12.89 1.59
N ASP A 52 1.38 11.68 2.11
CA ASP A 52 2.66 11.26 2.65
C ASP A 52 3.55 10.61 1.58
N SER A 53 3.44 10.99 0.31
CA SER A 53 4.35 10.53 -0.73
C SER A 53 5.70 11.26 -0.66
N TYR A 54 6.82 10.54 -0.86
CA TYR A 54 8.18 11.07 -0.73
C TYR A 54 9.08 10.68 -1.90
N TYR A 55 10.07 11.53 -2.17
CA TYR A 55 11.17 11.25 -3.08
C TYR A 55 12.53 11.38 -2.39
N GLU A 56 13.53 10.71 -2.95
CA GLU A 56 14.93 10.76 -2.53
C GLU A 56 15.71 11.75 -3.42
N TYR A 57 16.55 12.58 -2.81
CA TYR A 57 17.42 13.50 -3.52
C TYR A 57 18.81 13.64 -2.88
N LYS A 58 19.81 14.06 -3.65
CA LYS A 58 21.13 14.48 -3.15
C LYS A 58 21.18 16.00 -3.01
N ASN A 59 21.61 16.48 -1.84
CA ASN A 59 21.86 17.91 -1.64
C ASN A 59 23.20 18.33 -2.28
N ARG A 60 23.53 19.63 -2.23
CA ARG A 60 24.79 20.20 -2.77
C ARG A 60 26.07 19.56 -2.20
N THR A 61 26.01 18.93 -1.03
CA THR A 61 27.13 18.22 -0.40
C THR A 61 27.15 16.73 -0.75
N GLY A 62 26.32 16.27 -1.68
CA GLY A 62 26.19 14.86 -2.08
C GLY A 62 25.46 13.96 -1.08
N LYS A 63 24.89 14.49 0.02
CA LYS A 63 24.17 13.71 1.03
C LYS A 63 22.75 13.41 0.57
N THR A 64 22.34 12.16 0.70
CA THR A 64 20.97 11.69 0.49
C THR A 64 20.02 12.29 1.52
N LYS A 65 18.86 12.75 1.06
CA LYS A 65 17.75 13.26 1.86
C LYS A 65 16.42 12.84 1.26
N TRP A 66 15.38 12.91 2.08
CA TRP A 66 13.99 12.67 1.69
C TRP A 66 13.20 13.96 1.79
N GLU A 67 12.24 14.15 0.89
CA GLU A 67 11.30 15.26 0.96
C GLU A 67 9.93 14.80 0.47
N ASN A 68 8.88 15.40 1.04
CA ASN A 68 7.51 15.12 0.63
C ASN A 68 7.27 15.71 -0.77
N ILE A 69 6.64 14.94 -1.67
CA ILE A 69 6.43 15.36 -3.06
C ILE A 69 5.49 16.56 -3.19
N ASN A 70 4.58 16.74 -2.23
CA ASN A 70 3.64 17.86 -2.18
C ASN A 70 4.30 19.15 -1.66
N LYS A 71 5.53 19.09 -1.14
CA LYS A 71 6.25 20.25 -0.64
C LYS A 71 7.05 20.94 -1.74
N GLY A 72 6.36 21.80 -2.48
CA GLY A 72 6.95 22.73 -3.45
C GLY A 72 6.67 22.36 -4.91
N LYS A 73 7.05 23.27 -5.82
CA LYS A 73 6.79 23.11 -7.26
C LYS A 73 7.82 22.23 -7.98
N LYS A 74 9.01 22.05 -7.39
CA LYS A 74 10.13 21.30 -7.96
C LYS A 74 10.78 20.41 -6.91
N THR A 75 11.36 19.30 -7.35
CA THR A 75 12.20 18.47 -6.49
C THR A 75 13.41 19.27 -6.00
N LYS A 76 13.85 18.99 -4.78
CA LYS A 76 15.06 19.57 -4.20
C LYS A 76 16.28 18.81 -4.71
N GLY A 77 17.37 19.53 -4.96
CA GLY A 77 18.66 18.94 -5.33
C GLY A 77 18.57 17.96 -6.50
N ASP A 78 19.51 17.01 -6.55
CA ASP A 78 19.56 16.03 -7.63
C ASP A 78 18.58 14.90 -7.30
N PHE A 79 17.53 14.74 -8.10
CA PHE A 79 16.55 13.67 -7.92
C PHE A 79 17.23 12.31 -8.09
N VAL A 80 17.09 11.46 -7.09
CA VAL A 80 17.69 10.10 -7.09
C VAL A 80 16.63 9.07 -7.48
N ASN A 81 15.46 9.12 -6.85
CA ASN A 81 14.35 8.23 -7.15
C ASN A 81 13.06 8.70 -6.47
N GLY A 82 11.94 8.15 -6.93
CA GLY A 82 10.64 8.24 -6.27
C GLY A 82 10.26 6.91 -5.63
N LYS A 83 11.05 6.42 -4.66
CA LYS A 83 10.79 5.11 -4.02
C LYS A 83 9.47 5.00 -3.25
N SER A 84 8.81 6.12 -2.92
CA SER A 84 7.61 6.14 -2.09
C SER A 84 6.56 7.10 -2.64
N ILE A 85 6.28 7.03 -3.96
CA ILE A 85 5.10 7.69 -4.54
C ILE A 85 3.91 6.77 -4.35
N ARG A 86 3.02 7.13 -3.44
CA ARG A 86 1.96 6.24 -2.96
C ARG A 86 0.60 6.74 -3.41
N PHE A 87 -0.28 5.82 -3.77
CA PHE A 87 -1.66 6.10 -4.13
C PHE A 87 -2.60 5.27 -3.28
N ILE A 88 -3.68 5.87 -2.79
CA ILE A 88 -4.71 5.24 -1.97
C ILE A 88 -5.88 4.85 -2.88
N LEU A 89 -6.20 3.54 -2.93
CA LEU A 89 -7.38 3.04 -3.62
C LEU A 89 -8.65 3.29 -2.81
N ASN A 90 -9.56 4.10 -3.33
CA ASN A 90 -10.84 4.45 -2.69
C ASN A 90 -12.04 3.94 -3.52
N HIS A 91 -12.12 2.63 -3.74
CA HIS A 91 -13.20 2.00 -4.49
C HIS A 91 -14.43 1.71 -3.59
N PRO A 92 -15.68 2.00 -4.00
CA PRO A 92 -16.88 1.80 -3.16
C PRO A 92 -17.12 0.35 -2.74
N GLU A 93 -16.73 -0.62 -3.57
CA GLU A 93 -16.78 -2.06 -3.22
C GLU A 93 -15.58 -2.54 -2.37
N PHE A 94 -14.72 -1.64 -1.90
CA PHE A 94 -13.51 -1.96 -1.13
C PHE A 94 -13.32 -1.02 0.06
N GLN A 95 -14.36 -0.90 0.89
CA GLN A 95 -14.43 0.01 2.04
C GLN A 95 -14.09 -0.67 3.37
N TYR A 96 -13.09 -1.55 3.38
CA TYR A 96 -12.61 -2.21 4.61
C TYR A 96 -11.64 -1.31 5.38
N GLN A 97 -11.88 -1.10 6.67
CA GLN A 97 -11.15 -0.13 7.50
C GLN A 97 -9.73 -0.60 7.88
N TYR A 98 -9.55 -1.90 8.13
CA TYR A 98 -8.30 -2.45 8.65
C TYR A 98 -7.32 -2.88 7.54
N VAL A 99 -7.76 -2.82 6.29
CA VAL A 99 -6.93 -3.12 5.14
C VAL A 99 -6.24 -1.84 4.67
N ASP A 100 -4.91 -1.84 4.64
CA ASP A 100 -4.18 -0.76 3.99
C ASP A 100 -4.32 -0.86 2.46
N LYS A 101 -4.66 0.26 1.83
CA LYS A 101 -5.07 0.39 0.43
C LYS A 101 -4.05 1.16 -0.41
N ARG A 102 -2.86 1.39 0.15
CA ARG A 102 -1.79 2.12 -0.50
C ARG A 102 -1.04 1.22 -1.48
N ILE A 103 -0.90 1.71 -2.71
CA ILE A 103 -0.07 1.13 -3.77
C ILE A 103 1.10 2.08 -4.00
N SER A 104 2.32 1.53 -4.02
CA SER A 104 3.54 2.31 -4.21
C SER A 104 4.05 2.15 -5.64
N VAL A 105 4.33 3.28 -6.30
CA VAL A 105 5.01 3.33 -7.58
C VAL A 105 6.43 3.80 -7.34
N GLN A 106 7.41 3.02 -7.79
CA GLN A 106 8.82 3.34 -7.62
C GLN A 106 9.39 3.86 -8.93
N LEU A 107 9.86 5.11 -8.94
CA LEU A 107 10.50 5.72 -10.11
C LEU A 107 12.02 5.79 -9.95
N ALA A 108 12.76 5.49 -11.01
CA ALA A 108 14.20 5.71 -11.10
C ALA A 108 14.51 7.20 -11.33
N SER A 109 15.79 7.56 -11.36
CA SER A 109 16.23 8.96 -11.47
C SER A 109 15.76 9.66 -12.75
N ASP A 110 15.52 8.91 -13.83
CA ASP A 110 15.04 9.39 -15.13
C ASP A 110 13.49 9.33 -15.25
N LEU A 111 12.81 9.07 -14.14
CA LEU A 111 11.36 8.85 -14.05
C LEU A 111 10.85 7.58 -14.76
N SER A 112 11.73 6.65 -15.14
CA SER A 112 11.30 5.32 -15.55
C SER A 112 10.82 4.51 -14.34
N LEU A 113 10.01 3.48 -14.58
CA LEU A 113 9.64 2.54 -13.53
C LEU A 113 10.89 1.78 -13.05
N ASN A 114 11.14 1.76 -11.74
CA ASN A 114 12.28 1.10 -11.11
C ASN A 114 12.00 -0.38 -10.75
N SER A 115 10.72 -0.73 -10.57
CA SER A 115 10.27 -2.10 -10.28
C SER A 115 8.83 -2.27 -10.69
N GLU A 116 8.41 -3.51 -10.97
CA GLU A 116 6.99 -3.83 -11.16
C GLU A 116 6.14 -3.31 -9.99
N ILE A 117 4.95 -2.79 -10.30
CA ILE A 117 4.04 -2.28 -9.29
C ILE A 117 3.36 -3.47 -8.62
N ASN A 118 3.53 -3.60 -7.30
CA ASN A 118 2.87 -4.67 -6.56
C ASN A 118 1.37 -4.38 -6.43
N LEU A 119 0.55 -5.20 -7.10
CA LEU A 119 -0.91 -5.13 -7.09
C LEU A 119 -1.57 -6.23 -6.25
N ASP A 120 -0.80 -7.04 -5.51
CA ASP A 120 -1.33 -8.21 -4.75
C ASP A 120 -2.40 -7.80 -3.72
N ARG A 121 -2.34 -6.55 -3.27
CA ARG A 121 -3.28 -5.94 -2.32
C ARG A 121 -4.55 -5.38 -2.98
N ILE A 122 -4.66 -5.47 -4.29
CA ILE A 122 -5.89 -5.12 -5.00
C ILE A 122 -6.66 -6.43 -5.21
N PRO A 123 -7.88 -6.57 -4.68
CA PRO A 123 -8.69 -7.74 -4.94
C PRO A 123 -8.86 -8.00 -6.44
N LYS A 124 -8.72 -9.26 -6.85
CA LYS A 124 -8.81 -9.65 -8.27
C LYS A 124 -10.10 -9.19 -8.93
N TYR A 125 -11.23 -9.21 -8.22
CA TYR A 125 -12.50 -8.77 -8.78
C TYR A 125 -12.48 -7.29 -9.22
N LEU A 126 -11.72 -6.43 -8.52
CA LEU A 126 -11.54 -5.03 -8.93
C LEU A 126 -10.63 -4.92 -10.15
N LEU A 127 -9.50 -5.65 -10.17
CA LEU A 127 -8.57 -5.66 -11.31
C LEU A 127 -9.26 -6.16 -12.59
N GLU A 128 -10.17 -7.12 -12.44
CA GLU A 128 -10.92 -7.73 -13.53
C GLU A 128 -12.20 -6.94 -13.89
N GLY A 129 -12.52 -5.85 -13.19
CA GLY A 129 -13.72 -5.04 -13.46
C GLY A 129 -15.04 -5.80 -13.25
N ARG A 130 -15.06 -6.77 -12.33
CA ARG A 130 -16.24 -7.59 -12.01
C ARG A 130 -16.74 -7.33 -10.61
N LYS A 131 -18.01 -7.68 -10.36
CA LYS A 131 -18.59 -7.65 -9.02
C LYS A 131 -17.81 -8.53 -8.05
N SER A 132 -17.74 -8.09 -6.80
CA SER A 132 -17.17 -8.87 -5.71
C SER A 132 -17.80 -10.26 -5.63
N ASP A 133 -16.93 -11.27 -5.57
CA ASP A 133 -17.26 -12.66 -5.26
C ASP A 133 -16.93 -13.01 -3.80
N TRP A 134 -16.69 -12.01 -2.96
CA TRP A 134 -16.47 -12.20 -1.55
C TRP A 134 -17.79 -12.31 -0.78
N LEU A 135 -17.72 -13.01 0.34
CA LEU A 135 -18.82 -13.15 1.29
C LEU A 135 -19.26 -11.78 1.79
N ASN A 136 -20.56 -11.53 1.72
CA ASN A 136 -21.19 -10.45 2.44
C ASN A 136 -21.44 -10.82 3.91
N GLU A 137 -21.83 -9.83 4.71
CA GLU A 137 -22.02 -9.99 6.15
C GLU A 137 -23.02 -11.09 6.51
N ASN A 138 -24.16 -11.17 5.81
CA ASN A 138 -25.17 -12.21 6.05
C ASN A 138 -24.65 -13.62 5.74
N GLN A 139 -23.79 -13.77 4.73
CA GLN A 139 -23.18 -15.07 4.41
C GLN A 139 -22.15 -15.45 5.47
N LEU A 140 -21.36 -14.49 5.94
CA LEU A 140 -20.38 -14.68 6.99
C LEU A 140 -21.05 -15.06 8.31
N ASP A 141 -22.14 -14.40 8.69
CA ASP A 141 -22.89 -14.69 9.91
C ASP A 141 -23.44 -16.12 9.91
N LYS A 142 -24.00 -16.58 8.79
CA LYS A 142 -24.42 -17.98 8.64
C LYS A 142 -23.26 -18.96 8.81
N ILE A 143 -22.07 -18.64 8.33
CA ILE A 143 -20.90 -19.51 8.50
C ILE A 143 -20.51 -19.57 9.98
N ILE A 144 -20.47 -18.42 10.66
CA ILE A 144 -20.14 -18.29 12.08
C ILE A 144 -21.13 -19.06 12.96
N GLU A 145 -22.43 -18.87 12.74
CA GLU A 145 -23.50 -19.57 13.48
C GLU A 145 -23.38 -21.09 13.37
N ASN A 146 -22.97 -21.59 12.19
CA ASN A 146 -22.79 -23.01 11.94
C ASN A 146 -21.49 -23.60 12.53
N GLN A 147 -20.55 -22.77 13.00
CA GLN A 147 -19.30 -23.29 13.61
C GLN A 147 -19.50 -23.80 15.05
N GLY A 148 -20.62 -23.51 15.70
CA GLY A 148 -20.84 -23.92 17.08
C GLY A 148 -19.85 -23.29 18.06
N LEU A 149 -19.52 -22.01 17.84
CA LEU A 149 -18.61 -21.24 18.68
C LEU A 149 -19.06 -21.23 20.15
N LYS A 150 -18.09 -21.05 21.05
CA LYS A 150 -18.38 -20.91 22.48
C LYS A 150 -19.22 -19.66 22.74
N LYS A 151 -19.96 -19.68 23.85
CA LYS A 151 -20.81 -18.55 24.26
C LYS A 151 -19.94 -17.31 24.46
N SER A 152 -20.26 -16.28 23.69
CA SER A 152 -19.57 -15.00 23.74
C SER A 152 -20.12 -14.09 24.83
N VAL A 153 -19.29 -13.16 25.32
CA VAL A 153 -19.73 -12.07 26.21
C VAL A 153 -20.27 -10.87 25.44
N LYS A 154 -19.93 -10.76 24.16
CA LYS A 154 -20.39 -9.72 23.22
C LYS A 154 -20.53 -10.28 21.81
N ASN A 155 -21.20 -9.54 20.94
CA ASN A 155 -21.35 -9.96 19.54
C ASN A 155 -19.97 -10.12 18.87
N PRO A 156 -19.75 -11.18 18.07
CA PRO A 156 -18.49 -11.37 17.38
C PRO A 156 -18.14 -10.19 16.46
N ILE A 157 -16.88 -9.78 16.49
CA ILE A 157 -16.36 -8.73 15.60
C ILE A 157 -15.79 -9.39 14.34
N LYS A 158 -16.02 -8.78 13.19
CA LYS A 158 -15.55 -9.27 11.88
C LYS A 158 -14.60 -8.24 11.26
N ARG A 159 -13.41 -8.66 10.85
CA ARG A 159 -12.42 -7.79 10.17
C ARG A 159 -11.88 -8.49 8.94
N LEU A 160 -11.71 -7.75 7.86
CA LEU A 160 -10.96 -8.25 6.71
C LEU A 160 -9.50 -7.87 6.92
N GLU A 161 -8.62 -8.85 6.82
CA GLU A 161 -7.18 -8.71 6.99
C GLU A 161 -6.45 -9.22 5.74
N PHE A 162 -5.21 -8.76 5.53
CA PHE A 162 -4.35 -9.21 4.45
C PHE A 162 -3.09 -9.86 5.03
N ASP A 163 -2.88 -11.13 4.70
CA ASP A 163 -1.65 -11.83 5.00
C ASP A 163 -0.57 -11.41 3.98
N PHE A 164 0.50 -10.76 4.45
CA PHE A 164 1.58 -10.27 3.58
C PHE A 164 2.50 -11.39 3.07
N ASP A 165 2.63 -12.48 3.83
CA ASP A 165 3.49 -13.60 3.46
C ASP A 165 2.78 -14.48 2.44
N GLU A 166 1.52 -14.80 2.69
CA GLU A 166 0.69 -15.61 1.78
C GLU A 166 0.07 -14.79 0.63
N ARG A 167 0.09 -13.46 0.74
CA ARG A 167 -0.49 -12.50 -0.22
C ARG A 167 -1.98 -12.75 -0.47
N LYS A 168 -2.74 -12.95 0.61
CA LYS A 168 -4.16 -13.32 0.55
C LYS A 168 -4.97 -12.57 1.59
N TYR A 169 -6.23 -12.32 1.24
CA TYR A 169 -7.24 -11.82 2.16
C TYR A 169 -7.88 -12.95 2.94
N TYR A 170 -8.25 -12.66 4.19
CA TYR A 170 -9.10 -13.51 5.01
C TYR A 170 -9.98 -12.67 5.92
N TRP A 171 -11.17 -13.19 6.23
CA TRP A 171 -12.00 -12.67 7.31
C TRP A 171 -11.49 -13.22 8.64
N MET A 172 -11.17 -12.32 9.56
CA MET A 172 -10.89 -12.64 10.95
C MET A 172 -12.14 -12.36 11.79
N VAL A 173 -12.63 -13.39 12.49
CA VAL A 173 -13.77 -13.29 13.41
C VAL A 173 -13.25 -13.41 14.83
N PHE A 174 -13.61 -12.44 15.66
CA PHE A 174 -13.23 -12.36 17.06
C PHE A 174 -14.43 -12.70 17.94
N ASN A 175 -14.44 -13.90 18.50
CA ASN A 175 -15.47 -14.35 19.45
C ASN A 175 -14.96 -14.19 20.88
N THR A 176 -15.25 -13.06 21.51
CA THR A 176 -14.76 -12.77 22.87
C THR A 176 -15.46 -13.65 23.89
N LEU A 177 -14.68 -14.52 24.55
CA LEU A 177 -15.12 -15.45 25.59
C LEU A 177 -15.11 -14.81 26.97
N TYR A 178 -14.15 -13.92 27.17
CA TYR A 178 -13.93 -13.20 28.42
C TYR A 178 -13.26 -11.86 28.14
N GLU A 179 -13.60 -10.83 28.92
CA GLU A 179 -13.03 -9.50 28.79
C GLU A 179 -12.79 -8.90 30.17
N GLU A 180 -11.54 -8.52 30.42
CA GLU A 180 -11.10 -7.73 31.56
C GLU A 180 -10.48 -6.43 31.09
N LYS A 181 -10.17 -5.54 32.03
CA LYS A 181 -9.64 -4.19 31.74
C LYS A 181 -8.40 -4.21 30.82
N CYS A 182 -7.52 -5.20 31.01
CA CYS A 182 -6.22 -5.24 30.34
C CYS A 182 -6.05 -6.40 29.36
N TYR A 183 -7.01 -7.32 29.28
CA TYR A 183 -6.95 -8.44 28.36
C TYR A 183 -8.32 -9.00 28.03
N SER A 184 -8.43 -9.67 26.89
CA SER A 184 -9.56 -10.50 26.50
C SER A 184 -9.07 -11.91 26.17
N ASP A 185 -9.90 -12.91 26.46
CA ASP A 185 -9.75 -14.25 25.90
C ASP A 185 -10.72 -14.39 24.73
N GLU A 186 -10.21 -14.82 23.58
CA GLU A 186 -10.94 -14.78 22.32
C GLU A 186 -10.79 -16.12 21.61
N GLU A 187 -11.90 -16.60 21.06
CA GLU A 187 -11.92 -17.67 20.07
C GLU A 187 -11.93 -17.01 18.68
N LEU A 188 -10.93 -17.33 17.87
CA LEU A 188 -10.65 -16.67 16.60
C LEU A 188 -10.91 -17.63 15.45
N LEU A 189 -11.59 -17.14 14.42
CA LEU A 189 -11.74 -17.83 13.13
C LEU A 189 -11.06 -17.03 12.02
N HIS A 190 -10.30 -17.71 11.18
CA HIS A 190 -9.88 -17.18 9.89
C HIS A 190 -10.69 -17.86 8.81
N ILE A 191 -11.36 -17.08 7.97
CA ILE A 191 -12.32 -17.56 6.99
C ILE A 191 -11.91 -17.06 5.61
N ASP A 192 -11.82 -17.97 4.63
CA ASP A 192 -11.55 -17.60 3.25
C ASP A 192 -12.66 -16.69 2.71
N PRO A 193 -12.33 -15.53 2.12
CA PRO A 193 -13.31 -14.50 1.82
C PRO A 193 -14.22 -14.88 0.67
N LYS A 194 -13.87 -15.88 -0.15
CA LYS A 194 -14.65 -16.30 -1.32
C LYS A 194 -15.46 -17.56 -1.05
N THR A 195 -14.86 -18.54 -0.41
CA THR A 195 -15.41 -19.89 -0.23
C THR A 195 -16.09 -20.07 1.11
N GLY A 196 -15.74 -19.27 2.12
CA GLY A 196 -16.21 -19.48 3.49
C GLY A 196 -15.55 -20.64 4.22
N GLN A 197 -14.50 -21.24 3.65
CA GLN A 197 -13.73 -22.28 4.32
C GLN A 197 -13.05 -21.69 5.56
N ILE A 198 -13.17 -22.39 6.70
CA ILE A 198 -12.40 -22.09 7.91
C ILE A 198 -10.95 -22.49 7.66
N LEU A 199 -10.06 -21.50 7.60
CA LEU A 199 -8.63 -21.66 7.41
C LEU A 199 -7.92 -21.94 8.73
N LYS A 200 -8.35 -21.26 9.81
CA LYS A 200 -7.82 -21.41 11.17
C LYS A 200 -8.94 -21.24 12.19
N HIS A 201 -8.85 -21.98 13.29
CA HIS A 201 -9.73 -21.85 14.46
C HIS A 201 -8.90 -22.13 15.71
N TYR A 202 -8.79 -21.15 16.59
CA TYR A 202 -7.96 -21.24 17.79
C TYR A 202 -8.44 -20.27 18.87
N GLU A 203 -7.96 -20.46 20.10
CA GLU A 203 -8.18 -19.52 21.20
C GLU A 203 -6.88 -18.77 21.51
N GLU A 204 -7.00 -17.49 21.83
CA GLU A 204 -5.87 -16.63 22.16
C GLU A 204 -6.25 -15.61 23.23
N ARG A 205 -5.30 -15.26 24.10
CA ARG A 205 -5.43 -14.12 25.02
C ARG A 205 -4.81 -12.89 24.38
N HIS A 206 -5.60 -11.84 24.18
CA HIS A 206 -5.13 -10.55 23.68
C HIS A 206 -4.95 -9.57 24.83
N TYR A 207 -3.79 -8.93 24.90
CA TYR A 207 -3.49 -7.90 25.90
C TYR A 207 -3.63 -6.51 25.30
N VAL A 208 -4.27 -5.60 26.04
CA VAL A 208 -4.33 -4.18 25.67
C VAL A 208 -2.99 -3.54 25.99
N MET A 209 -2.28 -3.04 24.97
CA MET A 209 -1.08 -2.25 25.19
C MET A 209 -1.43 -0.95 25.92
N HIS A 210 -0.68 -0.63 26.98
CA HIS A 210 -0.87 0.55 27.84
C HIS A 210 -2.14 0.52 28.71
N CYS A 211 -2.40 -0.60 29.38
CA CYS A 211 -3.43 -0.66 30.41
C CYS A 211 -3.02 0.17 31.65
N HIS A 212 -3.81 1.21 31.98
CA HIS A 212 -3.68 2.04 33.19
C HIS A 212 -4.87 1.77 34.11
#